data_AF-A0A7W1TAZ3-F1
#
_entry.id   AF-A0A7W1TAZ3-F1
#
_cell.length_a   1.000
_cell.length_b   1.000
_cell.length_c   1.000
_cell.angle_alpha   90.00
_cell.angle_beta   90.00
_cell.angle_gamma   90.00
#
_symmetry.space_group_name_H-M   'P 1'
#
loop_
_entity.id
_entity.type
_entity.pdbx_description
1 polymer ?
#
loop_
_entity_poly.entity_id
_entity_poly.type
_entity_poly.pdbx_seq_one_letter_code
_entity_poly.pdbx_strand_id
1 'polypeptide(L)'
;MTGASAVRPALPPGVPPTSHGVDAKGVNLPPLEPTVTYYEDGDLAKFPAIGTEAPHLADAFFAWYGKVFDDGELTKREKALIALAVAHAVKCPYCIDAYTAGTLEQGCTRGEQMEAVHVAAAITGGAVLVHGVQMRKRADQLSM
;
A
#
# COMPACT_ATOMS: atom_id res chain seq x y z
N MET A 1 -26.18 26.05 16.30
CA MET A 1 -25.23 25.30 17.15
C MET A 1 -24.56 24.26 16.26
N THR A 2 -23.70 24.69 15.32
CA THR A 2 -22.23 24.82 15.47
C THR A 2 -21.50 23.47 15.49
N GLY A 3 -20.96 23.10 14.33
CA GLY A 3 -19.62 22.51 14.21
C GLY A 3 -19.45 21.01 14.43
N ALA A 4 -19.79 20.19 13.43
CA ALA A 4 -19.13 18.90 13.26
C ALA A 4 -17.81 19.16 12.51
N SER A 5 -16.75 19.43 13.26
CA SER A 5 -15.38 19.44 12.75
C SER A 5 -15.12 18.06 12.14
N ALA A 6 -14.99 18.01 10.82
CA ALA A 6 -14.56 16.82 10.11
C ALA A 6 -13.15 16.48 10.61
N VAL A 7 -13.06 15.46 11.47
CA VAL A 7 -11.80 14.83 11.81
C VAL A 7 -11.33 14.15 10.54
N ARG A 8 -10.55 14.90 9.74
CA ARG A 8 -9.82 14.38 8.59
C ARG A 8 -8.91 13.28 9.15
N PRO A 9 -8.95 12.04 8.65
CA PRO A 9 -7.87 11.11 8.94
C PRO A 9 -6.59 11.78 8.46
N ALA A 10 -5.75 12.19 9.40
CA ALA A 10 -4.44 12.71 9.07
C ALA A 10 -3.71 11.55 8.39
N LEU A 11 -3.34 11.70 7.11
CA LEU A 11 -2.19 10.95 6.63
C LEU A 11 -1.04 11.25 7.61
N PRO A 12 -0.27 10.23 7.99
CA PRO A 12 0.75 10.43 9.00
C PRO A 12 1.76 11.50 8.56
N PRO A 13 2.08 12.45 9.45
CA PRO A 13 3.01 13.51 9.14
C PRO A 13 4.43 12.95 9.04
N GLY A 14 5.03 13.13 7.87
CA GLY A 14 6.49 13.01 7.69
C GLY A 14 6.97 11.62 7.31
N VAL A 15 6.87 11.28 6.02
CA VAL A 15 7.97 10.55 5.40
C VAL A 15 9.10 11.57 5.22
N PRO A 16 10.23 11.44 5.93
CA PRO A 16 11.36 12.32 5.68
C PRO A 16 11.80 12.11 4.23
N PRO A 17 12.15 13.17 3.48
CA PRO A 17 12.81 12.99 2.19
C PRO A 17 14.04 12.12 2.47
N THR A 18 14.21 11.02 1.73
CA THR A 18 15.30 10.06 1.93
C THR A 18 16.64 10.77 1.74
N SER A 19 17.20 11.32 2.81
CA SER A 19 18.44 12.10 2.80
C SER A 19 19.55 11.38 3.57
N HIS A 20 19.90 10.16 3.19
CA HIS A 20 21.14 9.55 3.68
C HIS A 20 21.84 8.83 2.52
N GLY A 21 22.67 9.57 1.81
CA GLY A 21 23.49 9.13 0.67
C GLY A 21 24.71 8.31 1.07
N VAL A 22 24.51 7.23 1.84
CA VAL A 22 25.55 6.23 2.11
C VAL A 22 25.01 4.83 1.86
N ASP A 23 25.69 4.06 1.01
CA ASP A 23 25.33 2.66 0.78
C ASP A 23 25.68 1.80 2.02
N ALA A 24 25.28 0.52 1.99
CA ALA A 24 25.58 -0.45 3.06
C ALA A 24 27.09 -0.68 3.31
N LYS A 25 27.96 -0.05 2.51
CA LYS A 25 29.42 -0.10 2.60
C LYS A 25 30.04 1.24 3.02
N GLY A 26 29.22 2.24 3.36
CA GLY A 26 29.69 3.55 3.82
C GLY A 26 30.24 4.44 2.70
N VAL A 27 29.95 4.13 1.43
CA VAL A 27 30.37 4.94 0.29
C VAL A 27 29.39 6.08 0.09
N ASN A 28 29.93 7.30 0.05
CA ASN A 28 29.15 8.51 -0.23
C ASN A 28 28.66 8.45 -1.69
N LEU A 29 27.36 8.24 -1.88
CA LEU A 29 26.76 8.21 -3.20
C LEU A 29 26.71 9.64 -3.75
N PRO A 30 27.01 9.86 -5.05
CA PRO A 30 26.77 11.16 -5.66
C PRO A 30 25.29 11.53 -5.47
N PRO A 31 24.94 12.82 -5.34
CA PRO A 31 23.55 13.24 -5.30
C PRO A 31 22.81 12.62 -6.49
N LEU A 32 21.76 11.84 -6.21
CA LEU A 32 20.92 11.31 -7.27
C LEU A 32 20.32 12.53 -7.99
N GLU A 33 20.70 12.71 -9.27
CA GLU A 33 20.01 13.71 -10.10
C GLU A 33 18.51 13.39 -10.09
N PRO A 34 17.62 14.40 -10.07
CA PRO A 34 16.18 14.17 -10.01
C PRO A 34 15.76 13.42 -11.27
N THR A 35 15.64 12.10 -11.16
CA THR A 35 15.12 11.24 -12.20
C THR A 35 13.63 11.51 -12.25
N VAL A 36 13.16 12.09 -13.36
CA VAL A 36 11.72 12.16 -13.63
C VAL A 36 11.25 10.73 -13.83
N THR A 37 10.71 10.12 -12.77
CA THR A 37 10.11 8.79 -12.82
C THR A 37 8.61 8.93 -13.08
N TYR A 38 7.99 7.88 -13.63
CA TYR A 38 6.55 7.90 -13.90
C TYR A 38 5.71 7.90 -12.60
N TYR A 39 6.27 7.43 -11.48
CA TYR A 39 5.63 7.42 -10.17
C TYR A 39 6.40 8.33 -9.22
N GLU A 40 5.85 9.49 -8.86
CA GLU A 40 6.50 10.40 -7.93
C GLU A 40 6.07 10.12 -6.48
N ASP A 41 7.02 10.05 -5.54
CA ASP A 41 6.74 9.82 -4.12
C ASP A 41 5.70 10.80 -3.54
N GLY A 42 5.68 12.04 -4.06
CA GLY A 42 4.76 13.09 -3.63
C GLY A 42 3.33 12.97 -4.17
N ASP A 43 3.05 12.07 -5.12
CA ASP A 43 1.73 11.98 -5.75
C ASP A 43 0.64 11.48 -4.80
N LEU A 44 0.99 10.62 -3.84
CA LEU A 44 0.04 10.15 -2.85
C LEU A 44 -0.53 11.31 -2.00
N ALA A 45 0.27 12.34 -1.73
CA ALA A 45 -0.21 13.53 -1.01
C ALA A 45 -1.25 14.32 -1.80
N LYS A 46 -1.26 14.18 -3.14
CA LYS A 46 -2.23 14.78 -4.05
C LYS A 46 -3.52 13.94 -4.16
N PHE A 47 -3.59 12.76 -3.54
CA PHE A 47 -4.76 11.87 -3.63
C PHE A 47 -6.12 12.52 -3.30
N PRO A 48 -6.25 13.48 -2.35
CA PRO A 48 -7.51 14.20 -2.15
C PRO A 48 -8.01 14.98 -3.38
N ALA A 49 -7.13 15.30 -4.34
CA ALA A 49 -7.47 16.04 -5.56
C ALA A 49 -8.30 15.24 -6.56
N ILE A 50 -8.52 13.93 -6.36
CA ILE A 50 -9.40 13.10 -7.22
C ILE A 50 -10.85 13.62 -7.26
N GLY A 51 -11.25 14.48 -6.32
CA GLY A 51 -12.56 15.13 -6.30
C GLY A 51 -12.69 16.34 -7.20
N THR A 52 -11.64 16.77 -7.91
CA THR A 52 -11.66 17.99 -8.74
C THR A 52 -12.73 17.90 -9.84
N GLU A 53 -12.78 16.79 -10.55
CA GLU A 53 -13.72 16.56 -11.64
C GLU A 53 -15.03 15.91 -11.17
N ALA A 54 -14.99 15.17 -10.05
CA ALA A 54 -16.12 14.37 -9.56
C ALA A 54 -16.27 14.42 -8.02
N PRO A 55 -16.62 15.58 -7.44
CA PRO A 55 -16.62 15.79 -5.99
C PRO A 55 -17.58 14.85 -5.25
N HIS A 56 -18.78 14.62 -5.79
CA HIS A 56 -19.78 13.73 -5.17
C HIS A 56 -19.32 12.27 -5.08
N LEU A 57 -18.50 11.80 -6.04
CA LEU A 57 -17.93 10.45 -6.00
C LEU A 57 -16.75 10.37 -5.02
N ALA A 58 -15.91 11.40 -5.00
CA ALA A 58 -14.80 11.48 -4.05
C ALA A 58 -15.30 11.54 -2.60
N ASP A 59 -16.34 12.32 -2.31
CA ASP A 59 -16.95 12.41 -0.99
C ASP A 59 -17.49 11.05 -0.52
N ALA A 60 -18.22 10.35 -1.41
CA ALA A 60 -18.72 9.02 -1.12
C ALA A 60 -17.59 8.01 -0.86
N PHE A 61 -16.54 8.06 -1.69
CA PHE A 61 -15.35 7.23 -1.54
C PHE A 61 -14.65 7.48 -0.21
N PHE A 62 -14.29 8.73 0.12
CA PHE A 62 -13.54 9.04 1.35
C PHE A 62 -14.35 8.77 2.61
N ALA A 63 -15.67 9.01 2.58
CA ALA A 63 -16.55 8.69 3.71
C ALA A 63 -16.58 7.18 4.01
N TRP A 64 -16.67 6.35 2.97
CA TRP A 64 -16.60 4.89 3.13
C TRP A 64 -15.19 4.42 3.49
N TYR A 65 -14.18 4.91 2.76
CA TYR A 65 -12.77 4.52 2.93
C TYR A 65 -12.28 4.77 4.35
N GLY A 66 -12.58 5.94 4.93
CA GLY A 66 -12.23 6.24 6.33
C GLY A 66 -12.86 5.24 7.30
N LYS A 67 -14.16 4.95 7.13
CA LYS A 67 -14.89 4.00 7.99
C LYS A 67 -14.38 2.56 7.90
N VAL A 68 -13.86 2.14 6.74
CA VAL A 68 -13.26 0.80 6.59
C VAL A 68 -12.15 0.57 7.61
N PHE A 69 -11.40 1.62 7.96
CA PHE A 69 -10.28 1.56 8.90
C PHE A 69 -10.63 1.90 10.35
N ASP A 70 -11.89 2.14 10.70
CA ASP A 70 -12.29 2.27 12.11
C ASP A 70 -12.23 0.92 12.84
N ASP A 71 -12.13 0.92 14.17
CA ASP A 71 -12.21 -0.33 14.95
C ASP A 71 -13.59 -0.97 14.81
N GLY A 72 -13.62 -2.30 14.81
CA GLY A 72 -14.84 -3.11 14.82
C GLY A 72 -14.50 -4.53 15.26
N GLU A 73 -15.00 -5.53 14.55
CA GLU A 73 -14.61 -6.94 14.78
C GLU A 73 -13.11 -7.18 14.54
N LEU A 74 -12.51 -6.35 13.69
CA LEU A 74 -11.06 -6.26 13.53
C LEU A 74 -10.60 -4.89 14.04
N THR A 75 -9.51 -4.92 14.78
CA THR A 75 -8.80 -3.73 15.24
C THR A 75 -8.14 -2.99 14.08
N LYS A 76 -7.86 -1.70 14.28
CA LYS A 76 -7.05 -0.88 13.36
C LYS A 76 -5.71 -1.52 13.01
N ARG A 77 -5.08 -2.16 13.99
CA ARG A 77 -3.81 -2.86 13.84
C ARG A 77 -3.93 -4.05 12.87
N GLU A 78 -4.95 -4.88 13.04
CA GLU A 78 -5.21 -6.02 12.14
C GLU A 78 -5.54 -5.55 10.73
N LYS A 79 -6.38 -4.52 10.60
CA LYS A 79 -6.72 -3.93 9.31
C LYS A 79 -5.52 -3.32 8.60
N ALA A 80 -4.59 -2.71 9.34
CA ALA A 80 -3.34 -2.18 8.77
C ALA A 80 -2.46 -3.29 8.20
N LEU A 81 -2.32 -4.44 8.90
CA LEU A 81 -1.56 -5.59 8.38
C LEU A 81 -2.22 -6.22 7.16
N ILE A 82 -3.56 -6.32 7.15
CA ILE A 82 -4.32 -6.77 5.98
C ILE A 82 -4.07 -5.83 4.80
N ALA A 83 -4.14 -4.52 5.02
CA ALA A 83 -3.92 -3.53 3.99
C ALA A 83 -2.48 -3.57 3.42
N LEU A 84 -1.48 -3.78 4.28
CA LEU A 84 -0.09 -4.00 3.85
C LEU A 84 0.04 -5.25 2.98
N ALA A 85 -0.55 -6.38 3.38
CA ALA A 85 -0.54 -7.60 2.57
C ALA A 85 -1.21 -7.39 1.20
N VAL A 86 -2.36 -6.70 1.18
CA VAL A 86 -3.07 -6.35 -0.08
C VAL A 86 -2.22 -5.43 -0.95
N ALA A 87 -1.57 -4.42 -0.38
CA ALA A 87 -0.69 -3.49 -1.10
C ALA A 87 0.43 -4.22 -1.85
N HIS A 88 1.06 -5.21 -1.21
CA HIS A 88 2.06 -6.07 -1.85
C HIS A 88 1.45 -6.99 -2.90
N ALA A 89 0.28 -7.58 -2.65
CA ALA A 89 -0.39 -8.46 -3.60
C ALA A 89 -0.77 -7.73 -4.91
N VAL A 90 -1.24 -6.48 -4.81
CA VAL A 90 -1.59 -5.63 -5.98
C VAL A 90 -0.40 -4.82 -6.51
N LYS A 91 0.76 -4.88 -5.84
CA LYS A 91 2.02 -4.22 -6.22
C LYS A 91 1.88 -2.70 -6.37
N CYS A 92 1.12 -2.07 -5.47
CA CYS A 92 0.91 -0.63 -5.47
C CYS A 92 2.01 0.06 -4.63
N PRO A 93 2.97 0.79 -5.23
CA PRO A 93 4.07 1.41 -4.49
C PRO A 93 3.58 2.40 -3.43
N TYR A 94 2.66 3.29 -3.79
CA TYR A 94 2.05 4.24 -2.86
C TYR A 94 1.38 3.57 -1.65
N CYS A 95 0.70 2.45 -1.90
CA CYS A 95 0.01 1.69 -0.86
C CYS A 95 1.02 0.99 0.05
N ILE A 96 2.11 0.45 -0.51
CA ILE A 96 3.18 -0.19 0.26
C ILE A 96 3.76 0.81 1.24
N ASP A 97 4.09 2.02 0.79
CA ASP A 97 4.64 3.05 1.67
C ASP A 97 3.64 3.48 2.75
N ALA A 98 2.40 3.78 2.35
CA ALA A 98 1.34 4.22 3.26
C ALA A 98 1.06 3.20 4.37
N TYR A 99 0.94 1.91 4.02
CA TYR A 99 0.61 0.86 5.00
C TYR A 99 1.84 0.33 5.74
N THR A 100 3.06 0.54 5.22
CA THR A 100 4.28 0.32 6.01
C THR A 100 4.35 1.31 7.17
N ALA A 101 4.14 2.60 6.92
CA ALA A 101 4.07 3.61 7.98
C ALA A 101 2.87 3.37 8.91
N GLY A 102 1.68 3.16 8.34
CA GLY A 102 0.45 2.94 9.10
C GLY A 102 0.53 1.72 10.03
N THR A 103 1.16 0.62 9.62
CA THR A 103 1.34 -0.54 10.52
C THR A 103 2.28 -0.24 11.69
N LEU A 104 3.35 0.54 11.49
CA LEU A 104 4.24 0.98 12.57
C LEU A 104 3.52 1.88 13.57
N GLU A 105 2.70 2.81 13.10
CA GLU A 105 1.88 3.68 13.95
C GLU A 105 0.87 2.92 14.81
N GLN A 106 0.37 1.79 14.30
CA GLN A 106 -0.48 0.88 15.05
C GLN A 106 0.30 -0.09 15.95
N GLY A 107 1.62 0.11 16.10
CA GLY A 107 2.48 -0.68 16.99
C GLY A 107 2.89 -2.04 16.45
N CYS A 108 2.76 -2.29 15.14
CA CYS A 108 3.27 -3.53 14.54
C CYS A 108 4.79 -3.53 14.51
N THR A 109 5.38 -4.72 14.65
CA THR A 109 6.81 -4.92 14.48
C THR A 109 7.16 -5.21 13.01
N ARG A 110 8.44 -5.03 12.65
CA ARG A 110 8.95 -5.45 11.33
C ARG A 110 8.75 -6.95 11.06
N GLY A 111 8.78 -7.78 12.10
CA GLY A 111 8.53 -9.22 11.99
C GLY A 111 7.10 -9.49 11.52
N GLU A 112 6.12 -8.82 12.12
CA GLU A 112 4.71 -8.94 11.77
C GLU A 112 4.41 -8.42 10.36
N GLN A 113 5.06 -7.32 9.96
CA GLN A 113 5.00 -6.83 8.57
C GLN A 113 5.53 -7.88 7.58
N MET A 114 6.68 -8.49 7.87
CA MET A 114 7.26 -9.51 7.00
C MET A 114 6.41 -10.77 6.92
N GLU A 115 5.79 -11.20 8.01
CA GLU A 115 4.81 -12.30 7.98
C GLU A 115 3.63 -11.98 7.04
N ALA A 116 3.07 -10.76 7.13
CA ALA A 116 2.01 -10.32 6.22
C ALA A 116 2.45 -10.31 4.74
N VAL A 117 3.69 -9.87 4.45
CA VAL A 117 4.28 -9.91 3.10
C VAL A 117 4.45 -11.35 2.60
N HIS A 118 4.92 -12.27 3.46
CA HIS A 118 5.04 -13.69 3.10
C HIS A 118 3.67 -14.34 2.84
N VAL A 119 2.63 -13.99 3.61
CA VAL A 119 1.25 -14.42 3.34
C VAL A 119 0.80 -13.94 1.94
N ALA A 120 1.00 -12.66 1.61
CA ALA A 120 0.69 -12.14 0.28
C ALA A 120 1.48 -12.85 -0.85
N ALA A 121 2.76 -13.13 -0.62
CA ALA A 121 3.60 -13.85 -1.58
C ALA A 121 3.11 -15.30 -1.80
N ALA A 122 2.74 -16.01 -0.74
CA ALA A 122 2.24 -17.38 -0.83
C ALA A 122 0.92 -17.45 -1.64
N ILE A 123 -0.01 -16.54 -1.39
CA ILE A 123 -1.29 -16.49 -2.12
C ILE A 123 -1.09 -16.17 -3.60
N THR A 124 -0.27 -15.16 -3.91
CA THR A 124 -0.02 -14.75 -5.30
C THR A 124 0.80 -15.79 -6.07
N GLY A 125 1.82 -16.39 -5.45
CA GLY A 125 2.60 -17.48 -6.02
C GLY A 125 1.76 -18.74 -6.25
N GLY A 126 0.92 -19.12 -5.29
CA GLY A 126 0.00 -20.25 -5.42
C GLY A 126 -1.00 -20.04 -6.55
N ALA A 127 -1.54 -18.83 -6.70
CA ALA A 127 -2.45 -18.48 -7.79
C ALA A 127 -1.77 -18.62 -9.17
N VAL A 128 -0.48 -18.30 -9.31
CA VAL A 128 0.27 -18.55 -10.54
C VAL A 128 0.40 -20.05 -10.83
N LEU A 129 0.79 -20.84 -9.82
CA LEU A 129 1.04 -22.27 -9.99
C LEU A 129 -0.24 -23.06 -10.31
N VAL A 130 -1.38 -22.71 -9.70
CA VAL A 130 -2.65 -23.41 -9.99
C VAL A 130 -3.13 -23.16 -11.43
N HIS A 131 -2.84 -21.99 -12.02
CA HIS A 131 -3.09 -21.77 -13.44
C HIS A 131 -2.25 -22.68 -14.35
N GLY A 132 -1.10 -23.18 -13.85
CA GLY A 132 -0.34 -24.24 -14.50
C GLY A 132 -1.18 -25.51 -14.73
N VAL A 133 -2.14 -25.83 -13.87
CA VAL A 133 -3.07 -26.96 -14.09
C VAL A 133 -3.93 -26.76 -15.33
N GLN A 134 -4.43 -25.53 -15.54
CA GLN A 134 -5.20 -25.20 -16.75
C GLN A 134 -4.33 -25.28 -18.00
N MET A 135 -3.11 -24.73 -17.95
CA MET A 135 -2.14 -24.81 -19.04
C MET A 135 -1.82 -26.26 -19.39
N ARG A 136 -1.59 -27.14 -18.40
CA ARG A 136 -1.32 -28.57 -18.64
C ARG A 136 -2.47 -29.25 -19.38
N LYS A 137 -3.70 -29.04 -18.94
CA LYS A 137 -4.89 -29.57 -19.64
C LYS A 137 -4.93 -29.12 -21.09
N ARG A 138 -4.58 -27.87 -21.37
CA ARG A 138 -4.54 -27.32 -22.72
C ARG A 138 -3.39 -27.91 -23.55
N ALA A 139 -2.22 -28.10 -22.95
CA ALA A 139 -1.07 -28.71 -23.61
C ALA A 139 -1.39 -30.15 -24.04
N ASP A 140 -1.96 -30.95 -23.14
CA ASP A 140 -2.33 -32.34 -23.41
C ASP A 140 -3.31 -32.44 -24.59
N GLN A 141 -4.30 -31.55 -24.67
CA GLN A 141 -5.27 -31.47 -25.78
C GLN A 141 -4.63 -31.12 -27.13
N LEU A 142 -3.56 -30.32 -27.15
CA LEU A 142 -2.91 -29.88 -28.38
C LEU A 142 -1.87 -30.88 -28.89
N SER A 143 -1.39 -31.77 -28.02
CA SER A 143 -0.42 -32.82 -28.35
C SER A 143 -1.04 -34.14 -28.84
N MET A 144 -2.37 -34.21 -28.92
CA MET A 144 -3.14 -35.33 -29.50
C MET A 144 -3.62 -34.99 -30.90
#